data_AF-A0AAN8G0I1-F1
#
_entry.id   AF-A0AAN8G0I1-F1
#
_cell.length_a   1.000
_cell.length_b   1.000
_cell.length_c   1.000
_cell.angle_alpha   90.00
_cell.angle_beta   90.00
_cell.angle_gamma   90.00
#
_symmetry.space_group_name_H-M   'P 1'
#
loop_
_entity.id
_entity.type
_entity.pdbx_description
1 polymer ?
#
loop_
_entity_poly.entity_id
_entity_poly.type
_entity_poly.pdbx_seq_one_letter_code
_entity_poly.pdbx_strand_id
1 'polypeptide(L)'
;MSRPERRSLADRTPNSRNQRLFASIQSTLNGGTPPTIAANSRKEREKQKANEPIEELNDLDAIITQISDLKIRSDRSALQIKRNISACGFLSQMNEDDWNEICKSLVGTALTDGETDFVVDLFIPLMEYDIFCEVMCSELMTLCTAFVMDGPSGIGNIPAFLGAILCANWPRHMSKAIDTINPILYTSVSVIKGWILVLEEDNEAVIKAANTPESVDEANLSSSESEREDPEIVNRCAHSVCLLCESAQRSLWMKWPELCDEIYAVIKPCITHNQIITGEVKSGLLHTIMSLNAWTRTKAVTMKNTQTQTVRSNVL
;
A
#
# COMPACT_ATOMS: atom_id res chain seq x y z
N MET A 1 -56.31 -54.06 -26.21
CA MET A 1 -55.02 -54.64 -25.80
C MET A 1 -54.19 -53.58 -25.10
N SER A 2 -53.94 -53.83 -23.81
CA SER A 2 -52.88 -53.36 -22.89
C SER A 2 -52.27 -51.95 -23.01
N ARG A 3 -52.54 -51.15 -21.96
CA ARG A 3 -51.72 -50.03 -21.47
C ARG A 3 -50.46 -50.57 -20.76
N PRO A 4 -49.37 -49.78 -20.70
CA PRO A 4 -48.88 -49.30 -19.39
C PRO A 4 -48.48 -47.80 -19.46
N GLU A 5 -49.08 -46.92 -18.66
CA GLU A 5 -48.74 -46.53 -17.27
C GLU A 5 -47.61 -45.49 -17.14
N ARG A 6 -48.01 -44.30 -16.64
CA ARG A 6 -47.16 -43.21 -16.15
C ARG A 6 -46.34 -43.71 -14.96
N ARG A 7 -45.02 -43.45 -14.96
CA ARG A 7 -44.22 -43.44 -13.73
C ARG A 7 -43.82 -42.02 -13.35
N SER A 8 -44.18 -41.69 -12.12
CA SER A 8 -43.84 -40.51 -11.34
C SER A 8 -42.33 -40.40 -11.09
N LEU A 9 -41.75 -39.21 -11.32
CA LEU A 9 -40.50 -38.78 -10.67
C LEU A 9 -40.81 -38.40 -9.22
N ALA A 10 -40.94 -39.40 -8.37
CA ALA A 10 -40.89 -39.26 -6.92
C ALA A 10 -39.99 -40.40 -6.40
N ASP A 11 -38.67 -40.17 -6.42
CA ASP A 11 -37.71 -40.79 -5.50
C ASP A 11 -36.30 -40.26 -5.80
N ARG A 12 -35.95 -39.14 -5.18
CA ARG A 12 -34.55 -38.78 -4.91
C ARG A 12 -34.40 -38.66 -3.41
N THR A 13 -33.80 -39.69 -2.81
CA THR A 13 -33.47 -39.77 -1.39
C THR A 13 -32.51 -38.63 -0.99
N PRO A 14 -32.82 -37.83 0.05
CA PRO A 14 -32.06 -36.62 0.40
C PRO A 14 -30.96 -36.87 1.46
N ASN A 15 -30.27 -38.02 1.43
CA ASN A 15 -29.49 -38.49 2.60
C ASN A 15 -27.96 -38.46 2.51
N SER A 16 -27.33 -38.07 1.38
CA SER A 16 -25.85 -38.07 1.29
C SER A 16 -25.18 -36.77 1.73
N ARG A 17 -25.87 -35.63 1.63
CA ARG A 17 -25.31 -34.30 1.95
C ARG A 17 -25.33 -34.01 3.45
N ASN A 18 -26.36 -34.46 4.14
CA ASN A 18 -26.49 -34.32 5.59
C ASN A 18 -25.53 -35.26 6.35
N GLN A 19 -25.27 -36.47 5.83
CA GLN A 19 -24.27 -37.37 6.44
C GLN A 19 -22.85 -36.78 6.46
N ARG A 20 -22.44 -36.04 5.43
CA ARG A 20 -21.13 -35.36 5.40
C ARG A 20 -21.07 -34.18 6.38
N LEU A 21 -22.17 -33.45 6.54
CA LEU A 21 -22.25 -32.34 7.50
C LEU A 21 -22.20 -32.85 8.95
N PHE A 22 -22.91 -33.94 9.27
CA PHE A 22 -22.87 -34.53 10.62
C PHE A 22 -21.53 -35.21 10.95
N ALA A 23 -20.85 -35.82 9.96
CA ALA A 23 -19.49 -36.34 10.14
C ALA A 23 -18.46 -35.23 10.43
N SER A 24 -18.61 -34.06 9.79
CA SER A 24 -17.75 -32.89 10.04
C SER A 24 -17.94 -32.31 11.44
N ILE A 25 -19.17 -32.36 11.97
CA ILE A 25 -19.50 -31.83 13.30
C ILE A 25 -19.05 -32.81 14.40
N GLN A 26 -19.17 -34.13 14.20
CA GLN A 26 -18.60 -35.10 15.14
C GLN A 26 -17.07 -35.07 15.19
N SER A 27 -16.42 -34.75 14.07
CA SER A 27 -14.95 -34.58 14.02
C SER A 27 -14.44 -33.35 14.80
N THR A 28 -15.30 -32.38 15.11
CA THR A 28 -14.92 -31.15 15.84
C THR A 28 -15.20 -31.21 17.34
N LEU A 29 -15.97 -32.21 17.82
CA LEU A 29 -16.41 -32.29 19.22
C LEU A 29 -15.72 -33.39 20.06
N ASN A 30 -15.04 -34.37 19.44
CA ASN A 30 -14.29 -35.39 20.19
C ASN A 30 -12.81 -35.02 20.33
N GLY A 31 -12.53 -34.06 21.20
CA GLY A 31 -11.22 -33.96 21.85
C GLY A 31 -11.12 -35.01 22.96
N GLY A 32 -10.40 -36.11 22.72
CA GLY A 32 -10.07 -37.08 23.76
C GLY A 32 -9.79 -38.49 23.26
N THR A 33 -8.52 -38.91 23.37
CA THR A 33 -7.91 -40.26 23.24
C THR A 33 -7.57 -40.82 21.84
N PRO A 34 -6.43 -41.56 21.73
CA PRO A 34 -5.58 -41.56 20.54
C PRO A 34 -5.75 -42.81 19.65
N PRO A 35 -5.56 -42.71 18.33
CA PRO A 35 -5.35 -43.88 17.49
C PRO A 35 -3.88 -44.01 17.07
N THR A 36 -3.29 -45.09 17.57
CA THR A 36 -2.49 -46.09 16.87
C THR A 36 -1.80 -45.71 15.55
N ILE A 37 -0.48 -45.76 15.65
CA ILE A 37 0.60 -45.76 14.65
C ILE A 37 0.19 -46.31 13.27
N ALA A 38 0.32 -45.47 12.24
CA ALA A 38 0.63 -45.89 10.88
C ALA A 38 1.72 -44.99 10.31
N ALA A 39 2.85 -45.60 10.00
CA ALA A 39 4.09 -44.97 9.58
C ALA A 39 3.95 -44.33 8.18
N ASN A 40 4.10 -43.00 8.14
CA ASN A 40 4.65 -42.26 7.01
C ASN A 40 5.26 -40.99 7.60
N SER A 41 6.51 -41.07 8.09
CA SER A 41 7.24 -39.91 8.56
C SER A 41 7.59 -39.02 7.37
N ARG A 42 6.64 -38.15 6.99
CA ARG A 42 6.99 -36.89 6.37
C ARG A 42 7.88 -36.19 7.40
N LYS A 43 9.20 -36.19 7.18
CA LYS A 43 10.10 -35.32 7.93
C LYS A 43 9.57 -33.90 7.71
N GLU A 44 8.78 -33.44 8.67
CA GLU A 44 8.54 -32.05 8.89
C GLU A 44 9.94 -31.45 8.96
N ARG A 45 10.31 -30.70 7.93
CA ARG A 45 11.53 -29.94 7.95
C ARG A 45 11.24 -28.89 9.01
N GLU A 46 11.60 -29.20 10.25
CA GLU A 46 11.75 -28.19 11.29
C GLU A 46 12.56 -27.09 10.61
N LYS A 47 11.91 -25.96 10.33
CA LYS A 47 12.64 -24.73 10.08
C LYS A 47 13.42 -24.55 11.36
N GLN A 48 14.68 -24.95 11.36
CA GLN A 48 15.64 -24.49 12.33
C GLN A 48 15.49 -22.98 12.34
N LYS A 49 14.79 -22.45 13.36
CA LYS A 49 15.06 -21.09 13.82
C LYS A 49 16.48 -21.17 14.36
N ALA A 50 17.45 -21.19 13.46
CA ALA A 50 18.80 -20.79 13.81
C ALA A 50 18.60 -19.39 14.39
N ASN A 51 18.73 -19.29 15.70
CA ASN A 51 18.70 -18.03 16.38
C ASN A 51 20.04 -17.39 16.03
N GLU A 52 20.13 -16.84 14.82
CA GLU A 52 21.32 -16.14 14.35
C GLU A 52 21.64 -15.06 15.39
N PRO A 53 22.92 -14.96 15.81
CA PRO A 53 23.31 -13.97 16.80
C PRO A 53 22.96 -12.58 16.27
N ILE A 54 22.44 -11.74 17.16
CA ILE A 54 22.20 -10.32 16.86
C ILE A 54 23.56 -9.68 16.60
N GLU A 55 23.71 -9.01 15.47
CA GLU A 55 24.91 -8.29 15.14
C GLU A 55 24.91 -6.93 15.84
N GLU A 56 26.02 -6.60 16.51
CA GLU A 56 26.19 -5.32 17.17
C GLU A 56 26.45 -4.23 16.13
N LEU A 57 25.45 -3.37 15.93
CA LEU A 57 25.54 -2.16 15.13
C LEU A 57 26.01 -1.01 16.03
N ASN A 58 27.25 -0.56 15.83
CA ASN A 58 27.91 0.38 16.74
C ASN A 58 28.19 1.76 16.12
N ASP A 59 27.92 1.94 14.83
CA ASP A 59 28.10 3.21 14.11
C ASP A 59 27.04 3.38 13.01
N LEU A 60 26.95 4.61 12.47
CA LEU A 60 25.99 5.01 11.44
C LEU A 60 26.21 4.23 10.13
N ASP A 61 27.47 4.07 9.72
CA ASP A 61 27.84 3.39 8.47
C ASP A 61 27.38 1.93 8.48
N ALA A 62 27.52 1.23 9.60
CA ALA A 62 27.07 -0.15 9.75
C ALA A 62 25.54 -0.26 9.61
N ILE A 63 24.80 0.71 10.16
CA ILE A 63 23.33 0.75 10.03
C ILE A 63 22.94 0.99 8.58
N ILE A 64 23.49 2.02 7.94
CA ILE A 64 23.22 2.36 6.53
C ILE A 64 23.58 1.19 5.62
N THR A 65 24.71 0.53 5.85
CA THR A 65 25.13 -0.62 5.05
C THR A 65 24.15 -1.79 5.20
N GLN A 66 23.60 -2.04 6.40
CA GLN A 66 22.55 -3.06 6.55
C GLN A 66 21.24 -2.71 5.83
N ILE A 67 20.90 -1.42 5.75
CA ILE A 67 19.67 -0.95 5.11
C ILE A 67 19.81 -0.98 3.58
N SER A 68 20.93 -0.48 3.04
CA SER A 68 21.06 -0.19 1.61
C SER A 68 21.89 -1.20 0.82
N ASP A 69 22.88 -1.88 1.42
CA ASP A 69 23.75 -2.79 0.66
C ASP A 69 23.00 -4.08 0.26
N LEU A 70 22.75 -4.24 -1.05
CA LEU A 70 22.07 -5.40 -1.63
C LEU A 70 22.80 -6.72 -1.38
N LYS A 71 24.14 -6.72 -1.28
CA LYS A 71 24.91 -7.94 -0.99
C LYS A 71 24.69 -8.38 0.44
N ILE A 72 24.79 -7.44 1.39
CA ILE A 72 24.51 -7.73 2.81
C ILE A 72 23.06 -8.17 3.01
N ARG A 73 22.11 -7.55 2.30
CA ARG A 73 20.70 -7.95 2.31
C ARG A 73 20.42 -9.28 1.62
N SER A 74 21.25 -9.69 0.66
CA SER A 74 21.16 -11.04 0.09
C SER A 74 21.69 -12.11 1.04
N ASP A 75 22.66 -11.75 1.89
CA ASP A 75 23.25 -12.64 2.89
C ASP A 75 22.40 -12.71 4.18
N ARG A 76 21.56 -11.70 4.45
CA ARG A 76 20.76 -11.58 5.69
C ARG A 76 19.27 -11.49 5.39
N SER A 77 18.45 -12.21 6.14
CA SER A 77 17.00 -12.04 6.00
C SER A 77 16.54 -10.65 6.47
N ALA A 78 15.50 -10.09 5.84
CA ALA A 78 14.85 -8.85 6.29
C ALA A 78 14.47 -8.87 7.78
N LEU A 79 14.05 -10.04 8.28
CA LEU A 79 13.74 -10.25 9.69
C LEU A 79 14.98 -10.12 10.58
N GLN A 80 16.14 -10.60 10.12
CA GLN A 80 17.40 -10.49 10.86
C GLN A 80 17.86 -9.04 10.94
N ILE A 81 17.80 -8.29 9.83
CA ILE A 81 18.16 -6.86 9.82
C ILE A 81 17.25 -6.07 10.75
N LYS A 82 15.93 -6.33 10.69
CA LYS A 82 14.98 -5.73 11.64
C LYS A 82 15.34 -6.02 13.09
N ARG A 83 15.77 -7.23 13.42
CA ARG A 83 16.21 -7.59 14.78
C ARG A 83 17.51 -6.88 15.18
N ASN A 84 18.47 -6.78 14.28
CA ASN A 84 19.73 -6.05 14.51
C ASN A 84 19.46 -4.57 14.81
N ILE A 85 18.64 -3.90 13.98
CA ILE A 85 18.25 -2.50 14.16
C ILE A 85 17.48 -2.32 15.48
N SER A 86 16.53 -3.21 15.79
CA SER A 86 15.76 -3.13 17.04
C SER A 86 16.62 -3.30 18.30
N ALA A 87 17.78 -3.94 18.19
CA ALA A 87 18.71 -4.16 19.30
C ALA A 87 19.87 -3.15 19.32
N CYS A 88 19.93 -2.24 18.36
CA CYS A 88 21.01 -1.28 18.21
C CYS A 88 20.89 -0.16 19.24
N GLY A 89 21.74 -0.20 20.28
CA GLY A 89 21.79 0.86 21.30
C GLY A 89 22.32 2.19 20.78
N PHE A 90 23.09 2.18 19.68
CA PHE A 90 23.66 3.38 19.07
C PHE A 90 22.58 4.36 18.59
N LEU A 91 21.41 3.88 18.16
CA LEU A 91 20.27 4.70 17.71
C LEU A 91 19.87 5.78 18.74
N SER A 92 19.96 5.46 20.03
CA SER A 92 19.62 6.39 21.12
C SER A 92 20.60 7.56 21.29
N GLN A 93 21.78 7.49 20.66
CA GLN A 93 22.85 8.48 20.76
C GLN A 93 22.95 9.37 19.51
N MET A 94 22.18 9.06 18.48
CA MET A 94 22.22 9.72 17.18
C MET A 94 21.62 11.13 17.25
N ASN A 95 22.25 12.06 16.54
CA ASN A 95 21.75 13.42 16.38
C ASN A 95 20.84 13.54 15.13
N GLU A 96 20.29 14.73 14.90
CA GLU A 96 19.41 15.00 13.76
C GLU A 96 20.07 14.77 12.40
N ASP A 97 21.36 15.11 12.23
CA ASP A 97 22.09 14.90 10.98
C ASP A 97 22.25 13.40 10.68
N ASP A 98 22.57 12.59 11.70
CA ASP A 98 22.67 11.15 11.53
C ASP A 98 21.30 10.53 11.16
N TRP A 99 20.21 11.02 11.76
CA TRP A 99 18.85 10.61 11.40
C TRP A 99 18.46 11.04 9.99
N ASN A 100 18.91 12.20 9.53
CA ASN A 100 18.74 12.65 8.14
C ASN A 100 19.41 11.68 7.16
N GLU A 101 20.61 11.21 7.46
CA GLU A 101 21.30 10.23 6.62
C GLU A 101 20.56 8.87 6.60
N ILE A 102 20.08 8.40 7.74
CA ILE A 102 19.25 7.18 7.80
C ILE A 102 17.97 7.35 6.98
N CYS A 103 17.25 8.46 7.13
CA CYS A 103 15.98 8.67 6.42
C CYS A 103 16.18 8.72 4.91
N LYS A 104 17.23 9.41 4.44
CA LYS A 104 17.62 9.44 3.02
C LYS A 104 18.00 8.06 2.50
N SER A 105 18.75 7.27 3.28
CA SER A 105 19.08 5.88 2.95
C SER A 105 17.83 5.00 2.83
N LEU A 106 16.90 5.10 3.78
CA LEU A 106 15.62 4.36 3.76
C LEU A 106 14.78 4.73 2.54
N VAL A 107 14.59 6.02 2.27
CA VAL A 107 13.84 6.52 1.11
C VAL A 107 14.51 6.10 -0.19
N GLY A 108 15.84 6.23 -0.29
CA GLY A 108 16.62 5.79 -1.43
C GLY A 108 16.45 4.29 -1.70
N THR A 109 16.51 3.47 -0.65
CA THR A 109 16.30 2.03 -0.75
C THR A 109 14.86 1.66 -1.12
N ALA A 110 13.86 2.38 -0.61
CA ALA A 110 12.46 2.13 -0.97
C ALA A 110 12.17 2.43 -2.44
N LEU A 111 12.68 3.56 -2.94
CA LEU A 111 12.32 4.11 -4.25
C LEU A 111 13.25 3.67 -5.37
N THR A 112 14.55 3.52 -5.09
CA THR A 112 15.57 3.19 -6.10
C THR A 112 15.79 1.69 -6.18
N ASP A 113 15.89 1.01 -5.03
CA ASP A 113 16.11 -0.44 -5.00
C ASP A 113 14.79 -1.24 -5.09
N GLY A 114 13.64 -0.57 -4.92
CA GLY A 114 12.32 -1.19 -4.96
C GLY A 114 11.94 -1.96 -3.68
N GLU A 115 12.70 -1.79 -2.60
CA GLU A 115 12.56 -2.54 -1.35
C GLU A 115 11.60 -1.85 -0.36
N THR A 116 10.47 -1.41 -0.90
CA THR A 116 9.47 -0.60 -0.21
C THR A 116 8.86 -1.31 1.01
N ASP A 117 8.40 -2.57 0.86
CA ASP A 117 7.78 -3.32 1.96
C ASP A 117 8.76 -3.51 3.13
N PHE A 118 10.04 -3.77 2.82
CA PHE A 118 11.10 -3.91 3.80
C PHE A 118 11.35 -2.61 4.57
N VAL A 119 11.47 -1.48 3.85
CA VAL A 119 11.70 -0.17 4.48
C VAL A 119 10.55 0.22 5.41
N VAL A 120 9.30 0.02 4.98
CA VAL A 120 8.14 0.34 5.83
C VAL A 120 8.08 -0.57 7.06
N ASP A 121 8.52 -1.84 6.95
CA ASP A 121 8.63 -2.73 8.11
C ASP A 121 9.70 -2.29 9.12
N LEU A 122 10.73 -1.54 8.67
CA LEU A 122 11.75 -0.92 9.53
C LEU A 122 11.28 0.36 10.22
N PHE A 123 10.23 1.02 9.72
CA PHE A 123 9.67 2.18 10.43
C PHE A 123 9.17 1.79 11.82
N ILE A 124 8.63 0.58 11.99
CA ILE A 124 8.07 0.12 13.27
C ILE A 124 9.06 0.24 14.44
N PRO A 125 10.28 -0.33 14.39
CA PRO A 125 11.26 -0.15 15.46
C PRO A 125 11.88 1.26 15.51
N LEU A 126 11.96 1.99 14.38
CA LEU A 126 12.57 3.32 14.35
C LEU A 126 11.66 4.43 14.88
N MET A 127 10.34 4.23 14.81
CA MET A 127 9.34 5.15 15.35
C MET A 127 9.32 5.24 16.87
N GLU A 128 10.14 4.46 17.58
CA GLU A 128 10.41 4.67 19.01
C GLU A 128 11.20 5.98 19.27
N TYR A 129 11.87 6.51 18.23
CA TYR A 129 12.66 7.73 18.32
C TYR A 129 11.89 8.90 17.70
N ASP A 130 11.56 9.91 18.51
CA ASP A 130 10.78 11.08 18.06
C ASP A 130 11.50 11.85 16.92
N ILE A 131 12.84 12.02 17.04
CA ILE A 131 13.66 12.69 16.02
C ILE A 131 13.57 11.97 14.67
N PHE A 132 13.55 10.62 14.67
CA PHE A 132 13.34 9.86 13.43
C PHE A 132 11.99 10.19 12.79
N CYS A 133 10.93 10.28 13.60
CA CYS A 133 9.60 10.60 13.09
C CYS A 133 9.56 12.00 12.47
N GLU A 134 10.13 13.00 13.14
CA GLU A 134 10.22 14.38 12.64
C GLU A 134 10.98 14.47 11.32
N VAL A 135 12.18 13.88 11.28
CA VAL A 135 13.04 13.88 10.09
C VAL A 135 12.39 13.12 8.93
N MET A 136 11.83 11.93 9.18
CA MET A 136 11.15 11.15 8.14
C MET A 136 9.91 11.86 7.59
N CYS A 137 9.13 12.55 8.44
CA CYS A 137 8.00 13.33 7.97
C CYS A 137 8.45 14.52 7.12
N SER A 138 9.51 15.22 7.53
CA SER A 138 10.12 16.30 6.75
C SER A 138 10.63 15.83 5.38
N GLU A 139 11.30 14.68 5.34
CA GLU A 139 11.81 14.07 4.12
C GLU A 139 10.66 13.65 3.19
N LEU A 140 9.60 13.00 3.71
CA LEU A 140 8.42 12.64 2.93
C LEU A 140 7.72 13.87 2.35
N MET A 141 7.55 14.93 3.13
CA MET A 141 6.94 16.18 2.67
C MET A 141 7.79 16.82 1.57
N THR A 142 9.10 16.95 1.78
CA THR A 142 10.04 17.51 0.80
C THR A 142 10.00 16.74 -0.51
N LEU A 143 10.06 15.41 -0.42
CA LEU A 143 10.01 14.51 -1.56
C LEU A 143 8.70 14.65 -2.35
N CYS A 144 7.56 14.65 -1.66
CA CYS A 144 6.25 14.74 -2.30
C CYS A 144 5.99 16.12 -2.91
N THR A 145 6.42 17.19 -2.24
CA THR A 145 6.35 18.56 -2.77
C THR A 145 7.22 18.70 -4.01
N ALA A 146 8.48 18.28 -3.97
CA ALA A 146 9.36 18.32 -5.14
C ALA A 146 8.79 17.50 -6.30
N PHE A 147 8.22 16.32 -6.03
CA PHE A 147 7.58 15.49 -7.05
C PHE A 147 6.41 16.20 -7.75
N VAL A 148 5.56 16.90 -7.00
CA VAL A 148 4.42 17.62 -7.57
C VAL A 148 4.88 18.88 -8.30
N MET A 149 5.74 19.70 -7.68
CA MET A 149 6.15 21.00 -8.21
C MET A 149 7.17 20.88 -9.36
N ASP A 150 8.23 20.09 -9.17
CA ASP A 150 9.34 19.98 -10.13
C ASP A 150 9.17 18.79 -11.08
N GLY A 151 8.39 17.78 -10.66
CA GLY A 151 8.01 16.64 -11.48
C GLY A 151 8.76 15.37 -11.08
N PRO A 152 8.50 14.24 -11.75
CA PRO A 152 9.20 13.00 -11.49
C PRO A 152 10.70 13.16 -11.80
N SER A 153 11.52 13.23 -10.76
CA SER A 153 12.98 13.36 -10.83
C SER A 153 13.71 12.06 -11.22
N GLY A 154 12.96 11.04 -11.67
CA GLY A 154 13.46 9.68 -11.87
C GLY A 154 13.65 8.87 -10.57
N ILE A 155 13.34 9.46 -9.41
CA ILE A 155 13.41 8.80 -8.10
C ILE A 155 12.15 7.96 -7.88
N GLY A 156 12.19 6.70 -8.34
CA GLY A 156 11.19 5.67 -8.03
C GLY A 156 9.71 6.05 -8.26
N ASN A 157 8.82 5.28 -7.65
CA ASN A 157 7.38 5.53 -7.68
C ASN A 157 6.90 5.98 -6.29
N ILE A 158 6.91 7.30 -6.06
CA ILE A 158 6.52 7.92 -4.78
C ILE A 158 5.08 7.58 -4.39
N PRO A 159 4.07 7.66 -5.28
CA PRO A 159 2.72 7.22 -4.96
C PRO A 159 2.64 5.76 -4.50
N ALA A 160 3.44 4.86 -5.09
CA ALA A 160 3.51 3.47 -4.65
C ALA A 160 4.13 3.32 -3.25
N PHE A 161 5.16 4.12 -2.94
CA PHE A 161 5.76 4.15 -1.61
C PHE A 161 4.75 4.61 -0.55
N LEU A 162 4.01 5.70 -0.80
CA LEU A 162 2.93 6.12 0.11
C LEU A 162 1.84 5.05 0.23
N GLY A 163 1.48 4.40 -0.88
CA GLY A 163 0.55 3.28 -0.89
C GLY A 163 0.97 2.13 0.03
N ALA A 164 2.28 1.81 0.05
CA ALA A 164 2.83 0.82 0.96
C ALA A 164 2.78 1.26 2.43
N ILE A 165 3.08 2.53 2.74
CA ILE A 165 2.94 3.10 4.09
C ILE A 165 1.48 2.99 4.58
N LEU A 166 0.51 3.40 3.75
CA LEU A 166 -0.92 3.30 4.06
C LEU A 166 -1.34 1.84 4.28
N CYS A 167 -0.81 0.92 3.48
CA CYS A 167 -1.20 -0.47 3.48
C CYS A 167 -0.32 -1.38 4.33
N ALA A 168 0.62 -0.84 5.10
CA ALA A 168 1.50 -1.61 5.96
C ALA A 168 0.78 -2.23 7.16
N ASN A 169 1.37 -3.29 7.71
CA ASN A 169 0.82 -4.01 8.86
C ASN A 169 1.27 -3.37 10.17
N TRP A 170 0.81 -2.14 10.39
CA TRP A 170 1.08 -1.39 11.61
C TRP A 170 0.65 -2.15 12.87
N PRO A 171 1.46 -2.12 13.95
CA PRO A 171 1.03 -2.57 15.26
C PRO A 171 -0.27 -1.87 15.68
N ARG A 172 -1.14 -2.56 16.42
CA ARG A 172 -2.48 -2.04 16.78
C ARG A 172 -2.48 -0.68 17.47
N HIS A 173 -1.41 -0.36 18.21
CA HIS A 173 -1.28 0.93 18.90
C HIS A 173 -0.80 2.06 17.99
N MET A 174 -0.24 1.74 16.80
CA MET A 174 0.25 2.67 15.78
C MET A 174 -0.59 2.65 14.49
N SER A 175 -1.72 1.93 14.46
CA SER A 175 -2.49 1.69 13.23
C SER A 175 -3.46 2.82 12.87
N LYS A 176 -3.42 3.95 13.57
CA LYS A 176 -4.29 5.12 13.33
C LYS A 176 -3.46 6.25 12.74
N ALA A 177 -3.92 6.86 11.65
CA ALA A 177 -3.36 8.09 11.09
C ALA A 177 -3.75 9.30 11.95
N ILE A 178 -3.14 9.41 13.12
CA ILE A 178 -3.24 10.56 14.00
C ILE A 178 -1.81 10.99 14.28
N ASP A 179 -1.52 12.28 14.16
CA ASP A 179 -0.17 12.83 14.31
C ASP A 179 0.52 12.36 15.60
N THR A 180 -0.19 12.40 16.73
CA THR A 180 0.31 11.95 18.04
C THR A 180 0.42 10.43 18.22
N ILE A 181 0.00 9.61 17.23
CA ILE A 181 0.01 8.14 17.29
C ILE A 181 0.95 7.55 16.24
N ASN A 182 0.83 8.04 15.00
CA ASN A 182 1.66 7.62 13.88
C ASN A 182 1.82 8.83 12.93
N PRO A 183 2.83 9.69 13.19
CA PRO A 183 3.06 10.90 12.42
C PRO A 183 3.41 10.61 10.97
N ILE A 184 4.14 9.52 10.68
CA ILE A 184 4.50 9.11 9.31
C ILE A 184 3.27 8.73 8.49
N LEU A 185 2.39 7.92 9.08
CA LEU A 185 1.12 7.52 8.43
C LEU A 185 0.18 8.72 8.28
N TYR A 186 0.10 9.58 9.30
CA TYR A 186 -0.68 10.83 9.24
C TYR A 186 -0.19 11.75 8.12
N THR A 187 1.12 11.96 8.02
CA THR A 187 1.75 12.75 6.96
C THR A 187 1.45 12.17 5.58
N SER A 188 1.59 10.85 5.43
CA SER A 188 1.30 10.16 4.16
C SER A 188 -0.16 10.32 3.71
N VAL A 189 -1.10 10.19 4.65
CA VAL A 189 -2.54 10.43 4.37
C VAL A 189 -2.79 11.90 4.03
N SER A 190 -2.13 12.83 4.73
CA SER A 190 -2.28 14.27 4.50
C SER A 190 -1.78 14.70 3.12
N VAL A 191 -0.65 14.15 2.66
CA VAL A 191 -0.14 14.37 1.30
C VAL A 191 -1.15 13.90 0.25
N ILE A 192 -1.69 12.69 0.41
CA ILE A 192 -2.67 12.14 -0.55
C ILE A 192 -3.95 12.98 -0.55
N LYS A 193 -4.42 13.42 0.63
CA LYS A 193 -5.56 14.34 0.71
C LYS A 193 -5.26 15.69 0.06
N GLY A 194 -4.03 16.18 0.14
CA GLY A 194 -3.59 17.37 -0.59
C GLY A 194 -3.72 17.19 -2.11
N TRP A 195 -3.31 16.05 -2.66
CA TRP A 195 -3.51 15.76 -4.09
C TRP A 195 -4.99 15.72 -4.48
N ILE A 196 -5.85 15.15 -3.62
CA ILE A 196 -7.30 15.12 -3.85
C ILE A 196 -7.86 16.54 -3.83
N LEU A 197 -7.46 17.36 -2.87
CA LEU A 197 -7.93 18.74 -2.73
C LEU A 197 -7.64 19.58 -3.99
N VAL A 198 -6.42 19.48 -4.54
CA VAL A 198 -6.07 20.16 -5.81
C VAL A 198 -7.04 19.79 -6.94
N LEU A 199 -7.43 18.51 -7.03
CA LEU A 199 -8.38 18.05 -8.05
C LEU A 199 -9.81 18.51 -7.76
N GLU A 200 -10.21 18.56 -6.49
CA GLU A 200 -11.52 19.08 -6.08
C GLU A 200 -11.66 20.56 -6.44
N GLU A 201 -10.66 21.38 -6.09
CA GLU A 201 -10.63 22.81 -6.37
C GLU A 201 -10.67 23.11 -7.88
N ASP A 202 -9.87 22.39 -8.69
CA ASP A 202 -9.91 22.58 -10.15
C ASP A 202 -11.24 22.11 -10.76
N ASN A 203 -11.82 21.02 -10.26
CA ASN A 203 -13.15 20.58 -10.71
C ASN A 203 -14.24 21.61 -10.37
N GLU A 204 -14.19 22.21 -9.18
CA GLU A 204 -15.11 23.29 -8.81
C GLU A 204 -14.97 24.51 -9.71
N ALA A 205 -13.74 24.92 -10.02
CA ALA A 205 -13.46 26.04 -10.92
C ALA A 205 -14.06 25.79 -12.32
N VAL A 206 -13.89 24.58 -12.86
CA VAL A 206 -14.48 24.18 -14.16
C VAL A 206 -16.01 24.22 -14.12
N ILE A 207 -16.63 23.73 -13.05
CA ILE A 207 -18.10 23.72 -12.90
C ILE A 207 -18.64 25.15 -12.76
N LYS A 208 -17.95 26.03 -12.02
CA LYS A 208 -18.32 27.45 -11.88
C LYS A 208 -18.24 28.17 -13.24
N ALA A 209 -17.17 27.95 -13.99
CA ALA A 209 -17.01 28.53 -15.34
C ALA A 209 -18.12 28.06 -16.30
N ALA A 210 -18.48 26.78 -16.27
CA ALA A 210 -19.53 26.23 -17.14
C ALA A 210 -20.95 26.74 -16.82
N ASN A 211 -21.20 27.17 -15.58
CA ASN A 211 -22.52 27.66 -15.13
C ASN A 211 -22.65 29.19 -15.17
N THR A 212 -21.60 29.92 -15.54
CA THR A 212 -21.66 31.39 -15.65
C THR A 212 -22.23 31.77 -17.02
N PRO A 213 -23.43 32.39 -17.09
CA PRO A 213 -24.03 32.77 -18.37
C PRO A 213 -23.19 33.83 -19.10
N GLU A 214 -23.06 33.69 -20.43
CA GLU A 214 -22.25 34.52 -21.35
C GLU A 214 -22.59 36.04 -21.39
N SER A 215 -23.35 36.58 -20.43
CA SER A 215 -23.87 37.95 -20.46
C SER A 215 -23.35 38.87 -19.35
N VAL A 216 -22.15 38.63 -18.80
CA VAL A 216 -21.55 39.56 -17.82
C VAL A 216 -20.11 39.88 -18.23
N ASP A 217 -19.96 41.06 -18.84
CA ASP A 217 -18.80 41.91 -19.02
C ASP A 217 -17.40 41.27 -19.19
N GLU A 218 -16.77 41.57 -20.33
CA GLU A 218 -15.40 41.25 -20.75
C GLU A 218 -14.29 41.61 -19.72
N ALA A 219 -14.63 42.24 -18.60
CA ALA A 219 -13.71 42.51 -17.49
C ALA A 219 -13.46 41.29 -16.57
N ASN A 220 -14.40 40.32 -16.49
CA ASN A 220 -14.30 39.17 -15.58
C ASN A 220 -13.71 37.90 -16.21
N LEU A 221 -13.49 37.87 -17.53
CA LEU A 221 -12.85 36.74 -18.21
C LEU A 221 -11.35 36.61 -17.84
N SER A 222 -10.72 37.69 -17.39
CA SER A 222 -9.34 37.67 -16.91
C SER A 222 -9.18 37.13 -15.48
N SER A 223 -10.26 37.06 -14.69
CA SER A 223 -10.20 36.58 -13.30
C SER A 223 -10.42 35.07 -13.14
N SER A 224 -11.11 34.39 -14.07
CA SER A 224 -11.36 32.95 -13.96
C SER A 224 -10.16 32.07 -14.34
N GLU A 225 -9.22 32.58 -15.14
CA GLU A 225 -7.92 31.90 -15.37
C GLU A 225 -6.96 32.11 -14.18
N SER A 226 -7.16 33.15 -13.37
CA SER A 226 -6.29 33.52 -12.25
C SER A 226 -6.49 32.67 -10.98
N GLU A 227 -7.58 31.90 -10.88
CA GLU A 227 -7.87 31.03 -9.72
C GLU A 227 -7.55 29.56 -9.97
N ARG A 228 -7.11 29.19 -11.18
CA ARG A 228 -6.80 27.80 -11.51
C ARG A 228 -5.37 27.47 -11.17
N GLU A 229 -5.18 26.32 -10.54
CA GLU A 229 -3.87 25.74 -10.30
C GLU A 229 -3.17 25.44 -11.64
N ASP A 230 -1.84 25.39 -11.63
CA ASP A 230 -1.06 25.07 -12.83
C ASP A 230 -1.55 23.73 -13.44
N PRO A 231 -1.92 23.71 -14.74
CA PRO A 231 -2.31 22.49 -15.43
C PRO A 231 -1.37 21.30 -15.21
N GLU A 232 -0.06 21.54 -15.12
CA GLU A 232 0.93 20.50 -14.86
C GLU A 232 0.80 19.91 -13.46
N ILE A 233 0.62 20.76 -12.44
CA ILE A 233 0.42 20.34 -11.04
C ILE A 233 -0.85 19.50 -10.93
N VAL A 234 -1.96 19.97 -11.52
CA VAL A 234 -3.24 19.24 -11.53
C VAL A 234 -3.08 17.87 -12.18
N ASN A 235 -2.40 17.79 -13.33
CA ASN A 235 -2.15 16.51 -14.02
C ASN A 235 -1.25 15.57 -13.20
N ARG A 236 -0.23 16.10 -12.51
CA ARG A 236 0.66 15.30 -11.64
C ARG A 236 -0.09 14.77 -10.42
N CYS A 237 -0.94 15.56 -9.78
CA CYS A 237 -1.80 15.11 -8.68
C CYS A 237 -2.75 14.00 -9.16
N ALA A 238 -3.43 14.19 -10.30
CA ALA A 238 -4.31 13.17 -10.89
C ALA A 238 -3.56 11.87 -11.24
N HIS A 239 -2.37 11.98 -11.81
CA HIS A 239 -1.53 10.81 -12.12
C HIS A 239 -1.06 10.10 -10.84
N SER A 240 -0.70 10.85 -9.80
CA SER A 240 -0.31 10.31 -8.50
C SER A 240 -1.40 9.46 -7.88
N VAL A 241 -2.65 9.94 -7.92
CA VAL A 241 -3.81 9.18 -7.43
C VAL A 241 -4.00 7.88 -8.23
N CYS A 242 -3.77 7.89 -9.54
CA CYS A 242 -3.78 6.66 -10.35
C CYS A 242 -2.73 5.66 -9.87
N LEU A 243 -1.46 6.09 -9.77
CA LEU A 243 -0.35 5.24 -9.37
C LEU A 243 -0.51 4.69 -7.94
N LEU A 244 -1.03 5.50 -7.03
CA LEU A 244 -1.38 5.08 -5.67
C LEU A 244 -2.41 3.94 -5.70
N CYS A 245 -3.49 4.10 -6.47
CA CYS A 245 -4.53 3.09 -6.58
C CYS A 245 -4.01 1.80 -7.24
N GLU A 246 -3.23 1.94 -8.31
CA GLU A 246 -2.66 0.81 -9.04
C GLU A 246 -1.71 -0.02 -8.18
N SER A 247 -0.90 0.63 -7.36
CA SER A 247 0.08 -0.02 -6.48
C SER A 247 -0.55 -0.65 -5.24
N ALA A 248 -1.40 0.08 -4.53
CA ALA A 248 -2.00 -0.39 -3.27
C ALA A 248 -3.15 -1.39 -3.50
N GLN A 249 -3.83 -1.28 -4.65
CA GLN A 249 -4.91 -2.15 -5.10
C GLN A 249 -6.01 -2.33 -4.03
N ARG A 250 -6.60 -3.53 -3.96
CA ARG A 250 -7.63 -3.91 -2.97
C ARG A 250 -7.19 -3.68 -1.52
N SER A 251 -5.88 -3.66 -1.23
CA SER A 251 -5.39 -3.40 0.13
C SER A 251 -5.78 -2.01 0.61
N LEU A 252 -5.78 -1.03 -0.31
CA LEU A 252 -6.23 0.33 -0.05
C LEU A 252 -7.70 0.33 0.38
N TRP A 253 -8.57 -0.31 -0.40
CA TRP A 253 -10.01 -0.39 -0.08
C TRP A 253 -10.30 -1.11 1.24
N MET A 254 -9.52 -2.15 1.57
CA MET A 254 -9.72 -2.89 2.82
C MET A 254 -9.27 -2.10 4.07
N LYS A 255 -8.29 -1.20 3.93
CA LYS A 255 -7.69 -0.45 5.05
C LYS A 255 -8.19 0.99 5.15
N TRP A 256 -8.52 1.59 4.02
CA TRP A 256 -8.89 2.99 3.84
C TRP A 256 -10.10 3.14 2.90
N PRO A 257 -11.25 2.52 3.20
CA PRO A 257 -12.43 2.60 2.34
C PRO A 257 -12.92 4.04 2.15
N GLU A 258 -12.84 4.88 3.19
CA GLU A 258 -13.25 6.29 3.11
C GLU A 258 -12.37 7.08 2.13
N LEU A 259 -11.06 6.82 2.12
CA LEU A 259 -10.15 7.44 1.15
C LEU A 259 -10.45 6.98 -0.28
N CYS A 260 -10.82 5.71 -0.47
CA CYS A 260 -11.27 5.22 -1.78
C CYS A 260 -12.56 5.92 -2.25
N ASP A 261 -13.49 6.21 -1.35
CA ASP A 261 -14.72 6.94 -1.67
C ASP A 261 -14.42 8.40 -2.06
N GLU A 262 -13.53 9.08 -1.32
CA GLU A 262 -13.04 10.43 -1.67
C GLU A 262 -12.38 10.44 -3.06
N ILE A 263 -11.46 9.50 -3.32
CA ILE A 263 -10.82 9.34 -4.63
C ILE A 263 -11.85 9.10 -5.73
N TYR A 264 -12.83 8.22 -5.50
CA TYR A 264 -13.86 7.93 -6.48
C TYR A 264 -14.70 9.17 -6.82
N ALA A 265 -15.05 9.97 -5.80
CA ALA A 265 -15.83 11.19 -5.96
C ALA A 265 -15.11 12.24 -6.81
N VAL A 266 -13.82 12.47 -6.56
CA VAL A 266 -13.05 13.51 -7.26
C VAL A 266 -12.65 13.11 -8.69
N ILE A 267 -12.36 11.83 -8.95
CA ILE A 267 -11.91 11.40 -10.28
C ILE A 267 -13.02 11.50 -11.33
N LYS A 268 -14.28 11.29 -10.93
CA LYS A 268 -15.39 11.24 -11.89
C LYS A 268 -15.54 12.55 -12.69
N PRO A 269 -15.60 13.75 -12.07
CA PRO A 269 -15.56 15.02 -12.80
C PRO A 269 -14.28 15.25 -13.61
N CYS A 270 -13.11 14.79 -13.12
CA CYS A 270 -11.83 14.91 -13.84
C CYS A 270 -11.88 14.25 -15.22
N ILE A 271 -12.57 13.12 -15.36
CA ILE A 271 -12.68 12.42 -16.64
C ILE A 271 -13.71 13.09 -17.56
N THR A 272 -14.87 13.50 -17.02
CA THR A 272 -16.03 13.89 -17.83
C THR A 272 -16.06 15.36 -18.22
N HIS A 273 -15.65 16.27 -17.33
CA HIS A 273 -15.85 17.72 -17.50
C HIS A 273 -14.55 18.51 -17.55
N ASN A 274 -13.50 18.01 -16.89
CA ASN A 274 -12.24 18.74 -16.79
C ASN A 274 -11.44 18.68 -18.09
N GLN A 275 -11.12 19.83 -18.69
CA GLN A 275 -10.36 19.93 -19.94
C GLN A 275 -8.84 20.06 -19.73
N ILE A 276 -8.39 20.37 -18.52
CA ILE A 276 -6.96 20.46 -18.17
C ILE A 276 -6.32 19.07 -18.12
N ILE A 277 -7.07 18.07 -17.64
CA ILE A 277 -6.53 16.71 -17.53
C ILE A 277 -6.24 16.15 -18.93
N THR A 278 -4.99 15.79 -19.15
CA THR A 278 -4.50 15.23 -20.41
C THR A 278 -5.13 13.87 -20.71
N GLY A 279 -5.16 13.49 -22.00
CA GLY A 279 -5.77 12.24 -22.44
C GLY A 279 -5.15 10.99 -21.81
N GLU A 280 -3.83 10.99 -21.60
CA GLU A 280 -3.11 9.91 -20.93
C GLU A 280 -3.56 9.75 -19.47
N VAL A 281 -3.59 10.85 -18.72
CA VAL A 281 -4.02 10.84 -17.31
C VAL A 281 -5.50 10.45 -17.21
N LYS A 282 -6.38 10.94 -18.10
CA LYS A 282 -7.79 10.51 -18.16
C LYS A 282 -7.94 9.00 -18.38
N SER A 283 -7.10 8.41 -19.22
CA SER A 283 -7.10 6.96 -19.44
C SER A 283 -6.74 6.20 -18.16
N GLY A 284 -5.70 6.64 -17.44
CA GLY A 284 -5.31 6.08 -16.15
C GLY A 284 -6.39 6.23 -15.07
N LEU A 285 -7.05 7.39 -15.02
CA LEU A 285 -8.16 7.67 -14.12
C LEU A 285 -9.36 6.77 -14.40
N LEU A 286 -9.69 6.54 -15.67
CA LEU A 286 -10.76 5.63 -16.07
C LEU A 286 -10.44 4.19 -15.63
N HIS A 287 -9.21 3.72 -15.85
CA HIS A 287 -8.75 2.42 -15.37
C HIS A 287 -8.84 2.30 -13.83
N THR A 288 -8.53 3.39 -13.12
CA THR A 288 -8.63 3.48 -11.66
C THR A 288 -10.08 3.31 -11.20
N ILE A 289 -11.05 4.03 -11.79
CA ILE A 289 -12.49 3.86 -11.49
C ILE A 289 -12.94 2.41 -11.73
N MET A 290 -12.52 1.80 -12.83
CA MET A 290 -12.88 0.41 -13.14
C MET A 290 -12.32 -0.55 -12.09
N SER A 291 -11.08 -0.31 -11.65
CA SER A 291 -10.40 -1.11 -10.62
C SER A 291 -11.06 -0.97 -9.25
N LEU A 292 -11.36 0.27 -8.81
CA LEU A 292 -12.06 0.54 -7.55
C LEU A 292 -13.41 -0.18 -7.49
N ASN A 293 -14.19 -0.12 -8.58
CA ASN A 293 -15.46 -0.85 -8.69
C ASN A 293 -15.29 -2.38 -8.67
N ALA A 294 -14.16 -2.89 -9.16
CA ALA A 294 -13.88 -4.32 -9.13
C ALA A 294 -13.52 -4.80 -7.72
N TRP A 295 -12.83 -3.98 -6.91
CA TRP A 295 -12.38 -4.36 -5.56
C TRP A 295 -13.54 -4.59 -4.58
N THR A 296 -14.67 -3.92 -4.76
CA THR A 296 -15.89 -4.13 -3.95
C THR A 296 -16.53 -5.51 -4.16
N ARG A 297 -16.18 -6.22 -5.25
CA ARG A 297 -16.74 -7.54 -5.55
C ARG A 297 -16.07 -8.62 -4.70
N THR A 298 -16.86 -9.59 -4.23
CA THR A 298 -16.47 -10.66 -3.28
C THR A 298 -15.37 -11.61 -3.79
N LYS A 299 -14.96 -11.53 -5.06
CA LYS A 299 -13.94 -12.39 -5.70
C LYS A 299 -12.73 -11.62 -6.27
N ALA A 300 -12.59 -10.33 -5.99
CA ALA A 300 -11.47 -9.57 -6.54
C ALA A 300 -10.15 -10.02 -5.88
N VAL A 301 -9.20 -10.51 -6.67
CA VAL A 301 -7.87 -10.96 -6.25
C VAL A 301 -6.93 -9.77 -6.19
N THR A 302 -6.17 -9.63 -5.10
CA THR A 302 -5.04 -8.69 -5.02
C THR A 302 -3.86 -9.29 -5.76
N MET A 303 -3.36 -8.64 -6.81
CA MET A 303 -2.14 -9.01 -7.48
C MET A 303 -0.97 -8.24 -6.85
N LYS A 304 -0.49 -8.69 -5.69
CA LYS A 304 0.79 -8.20 -5.17
C LYS A 304 1.91 -8.79 -6.05
N ASN A 305 2.55 -7.96 -6.87
CA ASN A 305 3.81 -8.30 -7.52
C ASN A 305 4.94 -8.27 -6.48
N THR A 306 4.98 -9.26 -5.60
CA THR A 306 6.17 -9.52 -4.79
C THR A 306 7.19 -10.21 -5.68
N GLN A 307 8.09 -9.45 -6.31
CA GLN A 307 9.27 -10.01 -6.96
C GLN A 307 10.27 -10.44 -5.87
N THR A 308 10.08 -11.61 -5.26
CA THR A 308 11.20 -12.28 -4.59
C THR A 308 12.09 -12.91 -5.65
N GLN A 309 13.24 -12.28 -5.95
CA GLN A 309 14.28 -12.94 -6.72
C GLN A 309 14.87 -14.09 -5.88
N THR A 310 14.54 -15.33 -6.23
CA THR A 310 15.32 -16.48 -5.77
C THR A 310 16.55 -16.62 -6.66
N VAL A 311 17.72 -16.17 -6.18
CA VAL A 311 18.99 -16.52 -6.81
C VAL A 311 19.17 -18.04 -6.70
N ARG A 312 19.22 -18.73 -7.84
CA ARG A 312 19.63 -20.13 -7.89
C ARG A 312 21.14 -20.17 -7.68
N SER A 313 21.56 -20.52 -6.46
CA SER A 313 22.95 -20.91 -6.20
C SER A 313 23.25 -22.22 -6.95
N ASN A 314 23.73 -22.11 -8.19
CA ASN A 314 24.39 -23.24 -8.85
C ASN A 314 25.77 -23.39 -8.22
N VAL A 315 25.84 -24.22 -7.18
CA VAL A 315 27.09 -24.86 -6.78
C VAL A 315 27.26 -26.07 -7.68
N LEU A 316 28.23 -26.01 -8.59
CA LEU A 316 29.14 -27.09 -8.99
C LEU A 316 30.27 -26.50 -9.82
#